data_AF-A0A8T4P7Y2-F1
#
_entry.id   AF-A0A8T4P7Y2-F1
#
_cell.length_a   1.000
_cell.length_b   1.000
_cell.length_c   1.000
_cell.angle_alpha   90.00
_cell.angle_beta   90.00
_cell.angle_gamma   90.00
#
_symmetry.space_group_name_H-M   'P 1'
#
loop_
_entity.id
_entity.type
_entity.pdbx_description
1 polymer ?
#
loop_
_entity_poly.entity_id
_entity_poly.type
_entity_poly.pdbx_seq_one_letter_code
_entity_poly.pdbx_strand_id
1 'polypeptide(L)'
;MVKVKKSEYIIISKKIIRLLLRETCWGKGSMYLDNIKKSGFKDNEIPLVEDIINGLVKQGLAMKKKHKYGWKYHLNNEKRGKLFGIAKEIGKTSSLILFLIT
;
A
#
# COMPACT_ATOMS: atom_id res chain seq x y z
N MET A 1 -10.83 -16.26 -2.58
CA MET A 1 -9.95 -15.23 -3.15
C MET A 1 -10.85 -14.26 -3.89
N VAL A 2 -10.94 -13.00 -3.47
CA VAL A 2 -11.85 -12.05 -4.11
C VAL A 2 -11.33 -11.74 -5.52
N LYS A 3 -12.22 -11.70 -6.51
CA LYS A 3 -11.83 -11.31 -7.87
C LYS A 3 -11.61 -9.79 -7.89
N VAL A 4 -10.37 -9.36 -7.70
CA VAL A 4 -9.99 -7.94 -7.69
C VAL A 4 -9.76 -7.48 -9.13
N LYS A 5 -10.37 -6.36 -9.54
CA LYS A 5 -10.07 -5.77 -10.87
C LYS A 5 -8.64 -5.24 -10.88
N LYS A 6 -7.97 -5.30 -12.04
CA LYS A 6 -6.60 -4.80 -12.20
C LYS A 6 -6.46 -3.33 -11.77
N SER A 7 -7.44 -2.50 -12.09
CA SER A 7 -7.47 -1.08 -11.70
C SER A 7 -7.54 -0.90 -10.18
N GLU A 8 -8.44 -1.62 -9.50
CA GLU A 8 -8.59 -1.60 -8.04
C GLU A 8 -7.30 -2.08 -7.36
N TYR A 9 -6.72 -3.17 -7.85
CA TYR A 9 -5.45 -3.70 -7.37
C TYR A 9 -4.36 -2.63 -7.40
N ILE A 10 -4.22 -1.91 -8.53
CA ILE A 10 -3.21 -0.86 -8.70
C ILE A 10 -3.48 0.32 -7.74
N ILE A 11 -4.73 0.80 -7.66
CA ILE A 11 -5.09 1.96 -6.83
C ILE A 11 -4.85 1.66 -5.35
N ILE A 12 -5.35 0.52 -4.86
CA ILE A 12 -5.23 0.14 -3.45
C ILE A 12 -3.77 -0.19 -3.11
N SER A 13 -3.02 -0.85 -4.00
CA SER A 13 -1.58 -1.07 -3.82
C SER A 13 -0.83 0.25 -3.61
N LYS A 14 -1.11 1.24 -4.47
CA LYS A 14 -0.53 2.59 -4.38
C LYS A 14 -0.88 3.28 -3.06
N LYS A 15 -2.13 3.17 -2.60
CA LYS A 15 -2.57 3.69 -1.29
C LYS A 15 -1.84 3.03 -0.13
N ILE A 16 -1.73 1.69 -0.12
CA ILE A 16 -1.01 0.93 0.93
C ILE A 16 0.46 1.35 0.98
N ILE A 17 1.14 1.41 -0.18
CA ILE A 17 2.55 1.81 -0.24
C ILE A 17 2.73 3.24 0.30
N ARG A 18 1.86 4.19 -0.11
CA ARG A 18 1.86 5.56 0.42
C ARG A 18 1.69 5.61 1.94
N LEU A 19 0.73 4.86 2.46
CA LEU A 19 0.47 4.78 3.89
C LEU A 19 1.73 4.30 4.62
N LEU A 20 2.26 3.14 4.24
CA LEU A 20 3.44 2.58 4.90
C LEU A 20 4.66 3.50 4.77
N LEU A 21 4.80 4.24 3.66
CA LEU A 21 5.83 5.26 3.50
C LEU A 21 5.67 6.42 4.49
N ARG A 22 4.46 6.98 4.57
CA ARG A 22 4.13 8.12 5.46
C ARG A 22 4.38 7.77 6.91
N GLU A 23 3.98 6.56 7.30
CA GLU A 23 4.11 6.05 8.66
C GLU A 23 5.50 5.46 8.94
N THR A 24 6.47 5.67 8.03
CA THR A 24 7.85 5.20 8.15
C THR A 24 7.98 3.70 8.42
N CYS A 25 7.04 2.90 7.92
CA CYS A 25 6.98 1.44 8.14
C CYS A 25 8.05 0.72 7.31
N TRP A 26 9.28 0.73 7.84
CA TRP A 26 10.46 0.09 7.30
C TRP A 26 11.18 -0.70 8.39
N GLY A 27 11.66 -1.91 8.07
CA GLY A 27 12.43 -2.74 8.99
C GLY A 27 11.73 -2.95 10.35
N LYS A 28 12.12 -2.18 11.37
CA LYS A 28 11.51 -2.21 12.72
C LYS A 28 10.12 -1.54 12.75
N GLY A 29 9.89 -0.54 11.91
CA GLY A 29 8.58 0.11 11.75
C GLY A 29 7.62 -0.79 11.00
N SER A 30 6.44 -1.05 11.57
CA SER A 30 5.42 -1.91 10.95
C SER A 30 4.03 -1.65 11.52
N MET A 31 3.00 -1.88 10.70
CA MET A 31 1.61 -1.54 11.02
C MET A 31 0.69 -2.78 10.96
N TYR A 32 -0.24 -2.89 11.90
CA TYR A 32 -1.25 -3.95 11.91
C TYR A 32 -2.21 -3.83 10.72
N LEU A 33 -2.71 -4.96 10.23
CA LEU A 33 -3.70 -5.00 9.15
C LEU A 33 -4.93 -4.12 9.43
N ASP A 34 -5.45 -4.19 10.65
CA ASP A 34 -6.65 -3.43 11.03
C ASP A 34 -6.40 -1.91 11.01
N ASN A 35 -5.19 -1.49 11.39
CA ASN A 35 -4.80 -0.08 11.30
C ASN A 35 -4.70 0.36 9.83
N ILE A 36 -4.19 -0.52 8.95
CA ILE A 36 -4.16 -0.26 7.51
C ILE A 36 -5.58 -0.11 6.97
N LYS A 37 -6.49 -1.05 7.28
CA LYS A 37 -7.89 -1.02 6.84
C LYS A 37 -8.61 0.27 7.28
N LYS A 38 -8.28 0.81 8.46
CA LYS A 38 -8.82 2.07 9.00
C LYS A 38 -8.19 3.35 8.43
N SER A 39 -7.16 3.25 7.60
CA SER A 39 -6.34 4.40 7.16
C SER A 39 -6.82 5.01 5.82
N GLY A 40 -8.11 5.35 5.73
CA GLY A 40 -8.64 6.14 4.59
C GLY A 40 -8.97 5.33 3.33
N PHE A 41 -9.29 4.04 3.48
CA PHE A 41 -9.90 3.24 2.42
C PHE A 41 -11.41 3.44 2.41
N LYS A 42 -12.03 3.39 1.24
CA LYS A 42 -13.49 3.37 1.11
C LYS A 42 -14.05 2.04 1.60
N ASP A 43 -15.29 2.01 2.06
CA ASP A 43 -15.91 0.79 2.59
C ASP A 43 -15.86 -0.40 1.63
N ASN A 44 -16.00 -0.15 0.32
CA ASN A 44 -15.89 -1.17 -0.71
C ASN A 44 -14.44 -1.61 -1.02
N GLU A 45 -13.44 -0.82 -0.63
CA GLU A 45 -12.02 -1.16 -0.78
C GLU A 45 -11.52 -2.01 0.40
N ILE A 46 -12.08 -1.82 1.62
CA ILE A 46 -11.64 -2.47 2.86
C ILE A 46 -11.53 -4.01 2.72
N PRO A 47 -12.53 -4.73 2.14
CA PRO A 47 -12.44 -6.17 1.95
C PRO A 47 -11.26 -6.62 1.07
N LEU A 48 -10.79 -5.75 0.17
CA LEU A 48 -9.75 -6.05 -0.80
C LEU A 48 -8.33 -5.81 -0.24
N VAL A 49 -8.20 -4.99 0.81
CA VAL A 49 -6.90 -4.56 1.37
C VAL A 49 -6.01 -5.75 1.73
N GLU A 50 -6.60 -6.78 2.34
CA GLU A 50 -5.87 -7.96 2.82
C GLU A 50 -5.34 -8.81 1.67
N ASP A 51 -6.16 -9.08 0.66
CA ASP A 51 -5.74 -9.82 -0.53
C ASP A 51 -4.63 -9.06 -1.28
N ILE A 52 -4.75 -7.73 -1.37
CA ILE A 52 -3.82 -6.88 -2.11
C ILE A 52 -2.49 -6.75 -1.38
N ILE A 53 -2.47 -6.51 -0.05
CA ILE A 53 -1.21 -6.41 0.69
C ILE A 53 -0.48 -7.76 0.72
N ASN A 54 -1.19 -8.88 0.78
CA ASN A 54 -0.58 -10.20 0.62
C ASN A 54 -0.02 -10.40 -0.79
N GLY A 55 -0.67 -9.86 -1.82
CA GLY A 55 -0.11 -9.77 -3.17
C GLY A 55 1.21 -8.98 -3.22
N LEU A 56 1.27 -7.82 -2.55
CA LEU A 56 2.51 -7.03 -2.44
C LEU A 56 3.62 -7.78 -1.71
N VAL A 57 3.27 -8.60 -0.71
CA VAL A 57 4.23 -9.50 -0.03
C VAL A 57 4.76 -10.55 -0.98
N LYS A 58 3.90 -11.22 -1.76
CA LYS A 58 4.33 -12.19 -2.79
C LYS A 58 5.24 -11.56 -3.84
N GLN A 59 5.03 -10.29 -4.17
CA GLN A 59 5.87 -9.52 -5.10
C GLN A 59 7.17 -8.98 -4.46
N GLY A 60 7.39 -9.20 -3.16
CA GLY A 60 8.55 -8.72 -2.42
C GLY A 60 8.59 -7.20 -2.26
N LEU A 61 7.47 -6.48 -2.44
CA LEU A 61 7.35 -5.04 -2.24
C LEU A 61 7.04 -4.69 -0.79
N ALA A 62 6.26 -5.55 -0.12
CA ALA A 62 5.98 -5.48 1.30
C ALA A 62 6.48 -6.76 1.99
N MET A 63 6.58 -6.70 3.30
CA MET A 63 6.99 -7.79 4.16
C MET A 63 5.96 -7.93 5.29
N LYS A 64 5.68 -9.15 5.71
CA LYS A 64 4.73 -9.45 6.81
C LYS A 64 5.44 -10.14 7.97
N LYS A 65 5.06 -9.77 9.19
CA LYS A 65 5.59 -10.35 10.43
C LYS A 65 4.45 -10.68 11.38
N LYS A 66 4.51 -11.86 12.01
CA LYS A 66 3.52 -12.28 13.01
C LYS A 66 3.80 -11.57 14.34
N HIS A 67 2.74 -11.08 14.98
CA HIS A 67 2.75 -10.43 16.29
C HIS A 67 1.59 -10.95 17.16
N LYS A 68 1.55 -10.54 18.44
CA LYS A 68 0.58 -11.00 19.44
C LYS A 68 -0.88 -10.88 18.99
N TYR A 69 -1.22 -9.80 18.28
CA TYR A 69 -2.59 -9.48 17.86
C TYR A 69 -2.84 -9.66 16.36
N GLY A 70 -1.99 -10.43 15.68
CA GLY A 70 -2.12 -10.69 14.24
C GLY A 70 -0.89 -10.30 13.44
N TRP A 71 -1.11 -9.88 12.19
CA TRP A 71 -0.03 -9.59 11.25
C TRP A 71 0.28 -8.10 11.18
N LYS A 72 1.57 -7.78 11.20
CA LYS A 72 2.08 -6.46 10.86
C LYS A 72 2.76 -6.47 9.51
N TYR A 73 2.64 -5.35 8.79
CA TYR A 73 3.19 -5.15 7.47
C TYR A 73 4.13 -3.97 7.45
N HIS A 74 5.16 -4.06 6.62
CA HIS A 74 6.15 -3.02 6.38
C HIS A 74 6.68 -3.11 4.96
N LEU A 75 7.35 -2.07 4.48
CA LEU A 75 7.93 -2.02 3.15
C LEU A 75 9.27 -2.77 3.12
N ASN A 76 9.57 -3.39 1.97
CA ASN A 76 10.84 -4.06 1.77
C ASN A 76 11.97 -3.05 1.51
N ASN A 77 12.93 -2.97 2.44
CA ASN A 77 14.11 -2.09 2.34
C ASN A 77 14.93 -2.31 1.07
N GLU A 78 15.03 -3.55 0.58
CA GLU A 78 15.79 -3.86 -0.63
C GLU A 78 15.15 -3.26 -1.89
N LYS A 79 13.85 -2.96 -1.84
CA LYS A 79 13.09 -2.36 -2.95
C LYS A 79 12.84 -0.86 -2.74
N ARG A 80 13.57 -0.22 -1.83
CA ARG A 80 13.37 1.19 -1.44
C ARG A 80 13.29 2.13 -2.64
N GLY A 81 14.27 2.10 -3.55
CA GLY A 81 14.27 2.97 -4.74
C GLY A 81 13.03 2.81 -5.62
N LYS A 82 12.62 1.56 -5.88
CA LYS A 82 11.39 1.24 -6.64
C LYS A 82 10.13 1.76 -5.94
N LEU A 83 10.02 1.58 -4.63
CA LEU A 83 8.88 2.02 -3.84
C LEU A 83 8.75 3.54 -3.79
N PHE A 84 9.87 4.26 -3.70
CA PHE A 84 9.89 5.72 -3.85
C PHE A 84 9.47 6.16 -5.26
N GLY A 85 9.89 5.44 -6.30
CA GLY A 85 9.43 5.67 -7.68
C GLY A 85 7.90 5.58 -7.81
N ILE A 86 7.31 4.48 -7.33
CA ILE A 86 5.85 4.28 -7.32
C ILE A 86 5.15 5.41 -6.56
N ALA A 87 5.69 5.83 -5.42
CA ALA A 87 5.14 6.93 -4.64
C ALA A 87 5.19 8.28 -5.37
N LYS A 88 6.29 8.55 -6.07
CA LYS A 88 6.51 9.79 -6.83
C LYS A 88 5.59 9.87 -8.06
N GLU A 89 5.37 8.77 -8.77
CA GLU A 89 4.48 8.72 -9.94
C GLU A 89 3.05 9.15 -9.59
N ILE A 90 2.54 8.71 -8.44
CA ILE A 90 1.20 9.11 -7.98
C ILE A 90 1.13 10.63 -7.74
N GLY A 91 2.19 11.24 -7.19
CA GLY A 91 2.25 12.69 -7.01
C GLY A 91 2.19 13.46 -8.34
N LYS A 92 2.96 12.98 -9.34
CA LYS A 92 2.93 13.54 -10.69
C LYS A 92 1.58 13.35 -11.41
N THR A 93 0.89 12.25 -11.17
CA THR A 93 -0.43 12.01 -11.80
C THR A 93 -1.46 13.03 -11.31
N SER A 94 -1.44 13.39 -10.02
CA SER A 94 -2.29 14.46 -9.48
C SER A 94 -1.93 15.84 -10.03
N SER A 95 -0.64 16.15 -10.24
CA SER A 95 -0.20 17.43 -10.81
C SER A 95 -0.57 17.57 -12.29
N LEU A 96 -0.44 16.50 -13.08
CA LEU A 96 -0.81 16.50 -14.50
C LEU A 96 -2.32 16.68 -14.70
N ILE A 97 -3.14 16.08 -13.83
CA ILE A 97 -4.59 16.28 -13.87
C ILE A 97 -4.95 17.72 -13.51
N LEU A 98 -4.26 18.35 -12.56
CA LEU A 98 -4.49 19.76 -12.22
C LEU A 98 -4.17 20.71 -13.39
N PHE A 99 -3.09 20.44 -14.13
CA PHE A 99 -2.65 21.21 -15.29
C PHE A 99 -3.51 21.04 -16.55
N LEU A 100 -4.33 19.98 -16.64
CA LEU A 100 -5.21 19.74 -17.78
C LEU A 100 -6.64 20.29 -17.57
N ILE A 101 -6.95 20.74 -16.35
CA ILE A 101 -8.26 21.28 -15.95
C ILE A 101 -8.15 22.79 -15.62
N THR A 102 -6.98 23.40 -15.79
CA THR A 102 -6.75 24.86 -15.74
C THR A 102 -6.35 25.37 -17.10
#